data_AF-A0AAU8NL35-F1
#
_entry.id   AF-A0AAU8NL35-F1
#
_cell.length_a   1.000
_cell.length_b   1.000
_cell.length_c   1.000
_cell.angle_alpha   90.00
_cell.angle_beta   90.00
_cell.angle_gamma   90.00
#
_symmetry.space_group_name_H-M   'P 1'
#
loop_
_entity.id
_entity.type
_entity.pdbx_description
1 polymer ?
#
loop_
_entity_poly.entity_id
_entity_poly.type
_entity_poly.pdbx_seq_one_letter_code
_entity_poly.pdbx_strand_id
1 'polypeptide(L)' 'MMNLYGAHHHILVHSDAIDAEAHQHSFIQVTLALESPLQIEVQEQHISTEGIVINSNTAHLCRDQVSPCYYF' A
#
# COMPACT_ATOMS: atom_id res chain seq x y z
N MET A 1 -11.56 9.66 2.88
CA MET A 1 -11.10 10.20 4.18
C MET A 1 -9.87 9.42 4.61
N MET A 2 -8.77 10.08 4.97
CA MET A 2 -7.53 9.41 5.39
C MET A 2 -7.40 9.45 6.92
N ASN A 3 -7.28 8.29 7.56
CA ASN A 3 -6.99 8.17 8.99
C ASN A 3 -5.58 7.60 9.18
N LEU A 4 -4.72 8.32 9.90
CA LEU A 4 -3.36 7.91 10.23
C LEU A 4 -3.28 7.53 11.71
N TYR A 5 -2.87 6.31 12.01
CA TYR A 5 -2.63 5.81 13.36
C TYR A 5 -1.16 5.45 13.52
N GLY A 6 -0.41 6.26 14.27
CA GLY A 6 1.00 6.01 14.56
C GLY A 6 1.21 5.29 15.89
N ALA A 7 2.09 4.28 15.90
CA ALA A 7 2.72 3.71 17.07
C ALA A 7 4.25 3.90 16.98
N HIS A 8 5.00 3.56 18.04
CA HIS A 8 6.46 3.79 18.07
C HIS A 8 7.23 3.11 16.93
N HIS A 9 6.67 2.05 16.34
CA HIS A 9 7.31 1.27 15.29
C HIS A 9 6.42 0.99 14.09
N HIS A 10 5.15 1.39 14.11
CA HIS A 10 4.14 0.98 13.11
C HIS A 10 3.32 2.20 12.70
N ILE A 11 2.97 2.30 11.42
CA ILE A 11 2.14 3.37 10.88
C ILE A 11 0.97 2.72 10.15
N LEU A 12 -0.24 2.82 10.68
CA LEU A 12 -1.43 2.39 9.97
C LEU A 12 -2.08 3.57 9.26
N VAL A 13 -2.30 3.44 7.97
CA VAL A 13 -3.13 4.34 7.16
C VAL A 13 -4.39 3.60 6.75
N HIS A 14 -5.54 4.19 7.00
CA HIS A 14 -6.81 3.82 6.36
C HIS A 14 -7.16 4.91 5.35
N SER A 15 -7.25 4.54 4.07
CA SER A 15 -7.53 5.49 3.00
C SER A 15 -8.46 4.88 1.96
N ASP A 16 -9.33 5.73 1.40
CA ASP A 16 -10.23 5.38 0.30
C ASP A 16 -9.52 5.48 -1.07
N ALA A 17 -8.32 6.08 -1.09
CA ALA A 17 -7.50 6.18 -2.28
C ALA A 17 -6.00 6.19 -1.93
N ILE A 18 -5.20 5.52 -2.75
CA ILE A 18 -3.74 5.63 -2.73
C ILE A 18 -3.29 5.85 -4.16
N ASP A 19 -2.79 7.06 -4.44
CA ASP A 19 -2.12 7.35 -5.70
C ASP A 19 -0.74 7.90 -5.38
N ALA A 20 0.28 7.13 -5.69
CA ALA A 20 1.66 7.41 -5.33
C ALA A 20 2.58 7.03 -6.48
N GLU A 21 3.49 7.94 -6.82
CA GLU A 21 4.59 7.67 -7.76
C GLU A 21 5.52 6.55 -7.23
N ALA A 22 6.43 6.05 -8.08
CA ALA A 22 7.31 4.95 -7.69
C ALA A 22 8.19 5.33 -6.50
N HIS A 23 8.17 4.53 -5.44
CA HIS A 23 8.89 4.83 -4.20
C HIS A 23 9.27 3.56 -3.42
N GLN A 24 9.95 3.77 -2.28
CA GLN A 24 10.44 2.72 -1.40
C GLN A 24 10.33 3.15 0.06
N HIS A 25 10.22 2.18 0.96
CA HIS A 25 10.25 2.38 2.40
C HIS A 25 11.43 1.65 3.03
N SER A 26 11.96 2.18 4.13
CA SER A 26 12.98 1.50 4.93
C SER A 26 12.43 0.42 5.86
N PHE A 27 11.11 0.20 5.82
CA PHE A 27 10.37 -0.78 6.61
C PHE A 27 9.59 -1.72 5.70
N ILE A 28 9.13 -2.84 6.27
CA ILE A 28 8.22 -3.78 5.59
C ILE A 28 6.84 -3.14 5.56
N GLN A 29 6.21 -3.15 4.39
CA GLN A 29 4.85 -2.68 4.22
C GLN A 29 3.88 -3.86 4.15
N VAL A 30 2.72 -3.72 4.78
CA VAL A 30 1.58 -4.64 4.58
C VAL A 30 0.40 -3.84 4.09
N THR A 31 -0.23 -4.26 2.99
CA THR A 31 -1.42 -3.61 2.46
C THR A 31 -2.55 -4.63 2.31
N LEU A 32 -3.74 -4.27 2.78
CA LEU A 32 -4.96 -5.07 2.69
C LEU A 32 -6.04 -4.23 2.02
N ALA A 33 -6.59 -4.73 0.92
CA ALA A 33 -7.75 -4.13 0.30
C ALA A 33 -9.04 -4.58 1.01
N LEU A 34 -10.03 -3.68 1.09
CA LEU A 34 -11.26 -3.94 1.85
C LEU A 34 -12.49 -4.21 0.98
N GLU A 35 -12.52 -3.67 -0.23
CA GLU A 35 -13.69 -3.77 -1.12
C GLU A 35 -13.36 -4.34 -2.50
N SER A 36 -12.23 -3.95 -3.08
CA SER A 36 -11.79 -4.41 -4.39
C SER A 36 -10.29 -4.64 -4.43
N PRO A 37 -9.79 -5.54 -5.32
CA PRO A 37 -8.38 -5.89 -5.35
C PRO A 37 -7.43 -4.69 -5.48
N LEU A 38 -6.33 -4.73 -4.74
CA LEU A 38 -5.20 -3.83 -4.90
C LEU A 38 -4.54 -4.04 -6.27
N GLN A 39 -4.58 -3.05 -7.16
CA GLN A 39 -3.64 -2.87 -8.26
C GLN A 39 -2.34 -2.22 -7.77
N ILE A 40 -1.23 -2.92 -7.93
CA ILE A 40 0.09 -2.44 -7.55
C ILE A 40 1.13 -2.96 -8.53
N GLU A 41 2.15 -2.15 -8.83
CA GLU A 41 3.33 -2.59 -9.55
C GLU A 41 4.49 -2.76 -8.58
N VAL A 42 5.10 -3.94 -8.56
CA VAL A 42 6.27 -4.25 -7.74
C VAL A 42 7.34 -4.85 -8.66
N GLN A 43 8.54 -4.25 -8.68
CA GLN A 43 9.64 -4.71 -9.55
C GLN A 43 9.20 -4.94 -11.02
N GLU A 44 8.50 -3.95 -11.60
CA GLU A 44 8.01 -3.99 -13.00
C GLU A 44 6.93 -5.06 -13.27
N GLN A 45 6.38 -5.69 -12.22
CA GLN A 45 5.27 -6.64 -12.33
C GLN A 45 3.98 -6.03 -11.81
N HIS A 46 2.95 -6.02 -12.66
CA HIS A 46 1.59 -5.66 -12.24
C HIS A 46 0.92 -6.82 -11.50
N ILE A 47 0.46 -6.54 -10.28
CA ILE A 47 -0.17 -7.48 -9.39
C ILE A 47 -1.56 -6.95 -9.03
N SER A 48 -2.57 -7.82 -9.16
CA SER A 48 -3.91 -7.60 -8.63
C SER A 48 -4.14 -8.59 -7.48
N THR A 49 -4.33 -8.09 -6.26
CA THR A 49 -4.41 -8.94 -5.06
C THR A 49 -5.26 -8.30 -3.95
N GLU A 50 -5.88 -9.11 -3.09
CA GLU A 50 -6.59 -8.62 -1.90
C GLU A 50 -5.63 -8.16 -0.79
N GLY A 51 -4.37 -8.59 -0.85
CA GLY A 51 -3.35 -8.16 0.09
C GLY A 51 -1.94 -8.47 -0.37
N ILE A 52 -0.98 -7.68 0.10
CA ILE A 52 0.44 -7.81 -0.24
C ILE A 52 1.33 -7.45 0.95
N VAL A 53 2.45 -8.15 1.06
CA VAL A 53 3.58 -7.79 1.93
C VAL A 53 4.74 -7.40 1.04
N ILE A 54 5.25 -6.19 1.20
CA ILE A 54 6.36 -5.65 0.41
C ILE A 54 7.56 -5.48 1.35
N ASN A 55 8.70 -6.05 0.96
CA ASN A 55 9.91 -5.97 1.77
C ASN A 55 10.50 -4.55 1.76
N SER A 56 11.35 -4.24 2.73
CA SER A 56 12.06 -2.96 2.77
C SER A 56 12.91 -2.74 1.52
N ASN A 57 13.04 -1.47 1.14
CA ASN A 57 13.78 -1.00 -0.04
C ASN A 57 13.34 -1.65 -1.36
N THR A 58 12.10 -2.15 -1.42
CA THR A 58 11.52 -2.68 -2.66
C THR A 58 10.74 -1.58 -3.37
N ALA A 59 11.14 -1.26 -4.60
CA ALA A 59 10.45 -0.30 -5.44
C ALA A 59 9.05 -0.80 -5.78
N HIS A 60 8.06 0.04 -5.52
CA HIS A 60 6.68 -0.23 -5.91
C HIS A 60 5.96 1.06 -6.27
N LEU A 61 4.84 0.91 -6.97
CA LEU A 61 4.00 1.98 -7.49
C LEU A 61 2.53 1.61 -7.29
N CYS A 62 1.76 2.51 -6.69
CA CYS A 62 0.31 2.38 -6.58
C CYS A 62 -0.31 3.50 -7.42
N ARG A 63 -0.87 3.17 -8.59
CA ARG A 63 -1.59 4.12 -9.44
C ARG A 63 -3.07 3.81 -9.47
N ASP A 64 -3.86 4.88 -9.58
CA ASP A 64 -5.30 4.81 -9.83
C ASP A 64 -6.04 3.94 -8.80
N GLN A 65 -5.54 3.88 -7.57
CA GLN A 65 -6.17 3.09 -6.54
C GLN A 65 -7.29 3.85 -5.86
N VAL A 66 -8.54 3.46 -6.16
CA VAL A 66 -9.77 4.09 -5.69
C VAL A 66 -10.63 3.07 -4.96
N SER A 67 -10.05 2.47 -3.92
CA SER A 67 -10.73 1.51 -3.05
C SER A 67 -10.22 1.64 -1.62
N PRO A 68 -11.09 1.49 -0.61
CA PRO A 68 -10.67 1.46 0.78
C PRO A 68 -9.63 0.38 1.03
N CYS A 69 -8.54 0.76 1.69
CA CYS A 69 -7.45 -0.13 2.07
C CYS A 69 -6.83 0.25 3.41
N TYR A 70 -6.26 -0.74 4.08
CA TYR A 70 -5.32 -0.56 5.18
C TYR A 70 -3.89 -0.71 4.68
N TYR A 71 -3.01 0.15 5.15
CA TYR A 71 -1.59 0.16 4.84
C TYR A 71 -0.80 0.24 6.16
N PHE A 72 0.17 -0.63 6.37
CA PHE A 72 1.05 -0.73 7.55
C PHE A 72 2.52 -0.49 7.18
#